data_AF-A0A6N9SSN8-F1
#
_entry.id   AF-A0A6N9SSN8-F1
#
_cell.length_a   1.000
_cell.length_b   1.000
_cell.length_c   1.000
_cell.angle_alpha   90.00
_cell.angle_beta   90.00
_cell.angle_gamma   90.00
#
_symmetry.space_group_name_H-M   'P 1'
#
loop_
_entity.id
_entity.type
_entity.pdbx_description
1 polymer ?
#
loop_
_entity_poly.entity_id
_entity_poly.type
_entity_poly.pdbx_seq_one_letter_code
_entity_poly.pdbx_strand_id
1 'polypeptide(L)'
;MSHQDQVLKSYCTTREASKRLGVSLRTAQLWVEQGILEAWKTHGGHRRICRESVENLVSKREKNLPGIVAGAPFEILFVEDDETLRALYLAQARLWSMKPRLRSARNGYDALVQMGQHVPDLLITDLHMPNMDGFEMLHTLPTIPSLTFMSILVVTGLDPREVAQHPKFPKGIPILPKPIPFDQIHDHARRCWISKIRRSSEAPLNLVR
;
A
#
# COMPACT_ATOMS: atom_id res chain seq x y z
N MET A 1 -23.24 29.06 21.79
CA MET A 1 -22.64 27.71 21.65
C MET A 1 -21.23 27.79 22.20
N SER A 2 -20.93 27.06 23.27
CA SER A 2 -19.80 27.36 24.17
C SER A 2 -18.46 26.82 23.63
N HIS A 3 -17.36 27.49 24.01
CA HIS A 3 -15.97 27.09 23.72
C HIS A 3 -15.59 25.66 24.20
N GLN A 4 -16.45 24.98 24.97
CA GLN A 4 -16.22 23.62 25.46
C GLN A 4 -16.43 22.54 24.38
N ASP A 5 -17.21 22.80 23.33
CA ASP A 5 -17.47 21.83 22.26
C ASP A 5 -16.32 21.71 21.24
N GLN A 6 -15.49 22.75 21.09
CA GLN A 6 -14.30 22.70 20.21
C GLN A 6 -13.15 21.89 20.82
N VAL A 7 -13.04 21.84 22.15
CA VAL A 7 -11.99 21.09 22.85
C VAL A 7 -12.19 19.58 22.74
N LEU A 8 -13.44 19.11 22.63
CA LEU A 8 -13.76 17.67 22.55
C LEU A 8 -13.36 17.00 21.21
N LYS A 9 -13.12 17.77 20.14
CA LYS A 9 -12.60 17.23 18.86
C LYS A 9 -11.10 16.93 18.89
N SER A 10 -10.36 17.50 19.85
CA SER A 10 -8.90 17.38 19.96
C SER A 10 -8.42 16.15 20.73
N TYR A 11 -9.34 15.35 21.28
CA TYR A 11 -9.00 14.17 22.08
C TYR A 11 -9.72 12.93 21.59
N CYS A 12 -9.15 11.76 21.88
CA CYS A 12 -9.77 10.47 21.62
C CYS A 12 -9.71 9.56 22.84
N THR A 13 -10.58 8.56 22.84
CA THR A 13 -10.58 7.48 23.83
C THR A 13 -9.39 6.53 23.59
N THR A 14 -9.04 5.74 24.61
CA THR A 14 -8.00 4.71 24.48
C THR A 14 -8.32 3.67 23.40
N ARG A 15 -9.61 3.36 23.18
CA ARG A 15 -10.06 2.43 22.13
C ARG A 15 -9.94 3.03 20.72
N GLU A 16 -10.21 4.32 20.58
CA GLU A 16 -10.02 5.02 19.30
C GLU A 16 -8.53 5.18 18.98
N ALA A 17 -7.70 5.50 19.97
CA ALA A 17 -6.25 5.57 19.81
C ALA A 17 -5.66 4.20 19.40
N SER A 18 -6.09 3.10 20.04
CA SER A 18 -5.61 1.76 19.71
C SER A 18 -5.99 1.36 18.27
N LYS A 19 -7.21 1.70 17.82
CA LYS A 19 -7.66 1.45 16.44
C LYS A 19 -6.82 2.24 15.42
N ARG A 20 -6.50 3.51 15.71
CA ARG A 20 -5.69 4.38 14.84
C ARG A 20 -4.22 3.95 14.77
N LEU A 21 -3.67 3.47 15.89
CA LEU A 21 -2.28 3.01 15.97
C LEU A 21 -2.09 1.56 15.47
N GLY A 22 -3.18 0.82 15.28
CA GLY A 22 -3.15 -0.60 14.90
C GLY A 22 -2.53 -1.49 15.98
N VAL A 23 -2.81 -1.21 17.26
CA VAL A 23 -2.28 -1.94 18.43
C VAL A 23 -3.40 -2.43 19.35
N SER A 24 -3.07 -3.36 20.25
CA SER A 24 -4.04 -3.83 21.26
C SER A 24 -4.45 -2.71 22.21
N LEU A 25 -5.65 -2.80 22.80
CA LEU A 25 -6.12 -1.84 23.79
C LEU A 25 -5.18 -1.75 25.01
N ARG A 26 -4.62 -2.89 25.44
CA ARG A 26 -3.66 -2.98 26.55
C ARG A 26 -2.34 -2.27 26.22
N THR A 27 -1.87 -2.39 24.98
CA THR A 27 -0.67 -1.68 24.50
C THR A 27 -0.88 -0.17 24.53
N ALA A 28 -2.04 0.32 24.06
CA ALA A 28 -2.36 1.74 24.11
C ALA A 28 -2.48 2.28 25.55
N GLN A 29 -2.95 1.47 26.50
CA GLN A 29 -2.99 1.83 27.92
C GLN A 29 -1.59 1.95 28.52
N LEU A 30 -0.70 0.99 28.24
CA LEU A 30 0.69 1.01 28.71
C LEU A 30 1.44 2.25 28.19
N TRP A 31 1.24 2.63 26.94
CA TRP A 31 1.88 3.81 26.36
C TRP A 31 1.41 5.13 26.96
N VAL A 32 0.16 5.20 27.43
CA VAL A 32 -0.31 6.33 28.22
C VAL A 32 0.38 6.36 29.59
N GLU A 33 0.50 5.21 30.26
CA GLU A 33 1.12 5.10 31.58
C GLU A 33 2.63 5.41 31.54
N GLN A 34 3.29 5.08 30.44
CA GLN A 34 4.71 5.38 30.19
C GLN A 34 4.96 6.79 29.64
N GLY A 35 3.92 7.62 29.48
CA GLY A 35 4.04 8.98 28.95
C GLY A 35 4.37 9.06 27.45
N ILE A 36 4.30 7.95 26.73
CA ILE A 36 4.51 7.88 25.27
C ILE A 36 3.32 8.50 24.53
N LEU A 37 2.11 8.28 25.03
CA LEU A 37 0.88 8.93 24.58
C LEU A 37 0.44 9.96 25.62
N GLU A 38 0.39 11.23 25.20
CA GLU A 38 -0.08 12.31 26.08
C GLU A 38 -1.57 12.11 26.36
N ALA A 39 -1.90 11.96 27.65
CA ALA A 39 -3.27 11.77 28.08
C ALA A 39 -3.48 12.29 29.50
N TRP A 40 -4.73 12.61 29.82
CA TRP A 40 -5.16 12.90 31.18
C TRP A 40 -6.38 12.09 31.57
N LYS A 41 -6.67 12.03 32.87
CA LYS A 41 -7.90 11.44 33.42
C LYS A 41 -8.90 12.53 33.71
N THR A 42 -10.17 12.33 33.35
CA THR A 42 -11.26 13.18 33.84
C THR A 42 -11.56 12.84 35.30
N HIS A 43 -12.31 13.71 35.99
CA HIS A 43 -12.79 13.44 37.35
C HIS A 43 -13.58 12.10 37.46
N GLY A 44 -14.19 11.63 36.37
CA GLY A 44 -14.87 10.33 36.28
C GLY A 44 -13.96 9.13 35.95
N GLY A 45 -12.63 9.28 36.02
CA GLY A 45 -11.68 8.18 35.82
C GLY A 45 -11.41 7.77 34.36
N HIS A 46 -12.15 8.34 33.39
CA HIS A 46 -11.93 8.05 31.97
C HIS A 46 -10.71 8.80 31.42
N ARG A 47 -9.90 8.10 30.63
CA ARG A 47 -8.73 8.69 29.94
C ARG A 47 -9.16 9.46 28.69
N ARG A 48 -8.51 10.61 28.45
CA ARG A 48 -8.58 11.38 27.21
C ARG A 48 -7.16 11.52 26.67
N ILE A 49 -6.93 10.95 25.50
CA ILE A 49 -5.62 10.94 24.83
C ILE A 49 -5.62 12.07 23.80
N CYS A 50 -4.56 12.87 23.78
CA CYS A 50 -4.35 13.91 22.80
C CYS A 50 -4.28 13.29 21.39
N ARG A 51 -5.14 13.74 20.48
CA ARG A 51 -5.19 13.23 19.11
C ARG A 51 -3.88 13.49 18.37
N GLU A 52 -3.28 14.65 18.59
CA GLU A 52 -1.99 15.03 18.00
C GLU A 52 -0.86 14.11 18.46
N SER A 53 -0.84 13.69 19.73
CA SER A 53 0.14 12.72 20.25
C SER A 53 0.01 11.35 19.56
N VAL A 54 -1.22 10.91 19.29
CA VAL A 54 -1.51 9.69 18.52
C VAL A 54 -1.02 9.84 17.07
N GLU A 55 -1.34 10.95 16.41
CA GLU A 55 -0.96 11.23 15.03
C GLU A 55 0.57 11.40 14.87
N ASN A 56 1.23 11.99 15.86
CA ASN A 56 2.68 12.09 15.95
C ASN A 56 3.34 10.73 16.09
N LEU A 57 2.76 9.78 16.83
CA LEU A 57 3.28 8.41 16.91
C LEU A 57 3.05 7.60 15.63
N VAL A 58 1.91 7.78 14.97
CA VAL A 58 1.68 7.21 13.63
C VAL A 58 2.75 7.74 12.66
N SER A 59 2.94 9.06 12.64
CA SER A 59 3.94 9.72 11.80
C SER A 59 5.38 9.37 12.18
N LYS A 60 5.69 9.18 13.47
CA LYS A 60 7.00 8.70 13.94
C LYS A 60 7.22 7.24 13.59
N ARG A 61 6.19 6.37 13.54
CA ARG A 61 6.33 4.98 13.06
C ARG A 61 6.59 4.94 11.56
N GLU A 62 5.99 5.84 10.80
CA GLU A 62 6.27 6.02 9.36
C GLU A 62 7.66 6.61 9.11
N LYS A 63 8.12 7.53 9.95
CA LYS A 63 9.47 8.13 9.91
C LYS A 63 10.57 7.25 10.51
N ASN A 64 10.23 6.30 11.39
CA ASN A 64 11.12 5.31 12.01
C ASN A 64 11.00 3.92 11.37
N LEU A 65 10.37 3.79 10.20
CA LEU A 65 10.74 2.68 9.33
C LEU A 65 12.22 2.90 8.99
N PRO A 66 13.11 1.94 9.28
CA PRO A 66 14.54 2.12 9.04
C PRO A 66 14.74 2.59 7.61
N GLY A 67 15.35 3.76 7.47
CA GLY A 67 15.80 4.28 6.19
C GLY A 67 16.63 3.20 5.51
N ILE A 68 16.18 2.77 4.33
CA ILE A 68 16.94 2.09 3.29
C ILE A 68 18.07 1.19 3.84
N VAL A 69 17.71 -0.03 4.24
CA VAL A 69 18.69 -1.13 4.29
C VAL A 69 18.99 -1.52 2.85
N ALA A 70 20.27 -1.60 2.49
CA ALA A 70 20.80 -1.89 1.15
C ALA A 70 20.15 -3.11 0.48
N GLY A 71 19.07 -2.87 -0.24
CA GLY A 71 18.34 -3.80 -1.10
C GLY A 71 17.76 -3.00 -2.27
N ALA A 72 17.51 -3.68 -3.41
CA ALA A 72 16.99 -3.01 -4.59
C ALA A 72 15.70 -2.23 -4.27
N PRO A 73 15.52 -1.00 -4.81
CA PRO A 73 14.36 -0.17 -4.54
C PRO A 73 13.06 -0.94 -4.84
N PHE A 74 11.98 -0.65 -4.09
CA PHE A 74 10.67 -1.21 -4.39
C PHE A 74 10.15 -0.60 -5.70
N GLU A 75 9.86 -1.43 -6.68
CA GLU A 75 9.50 -1.01 -8.02
C GLU A 75 8.06 -1.38 -8.38
N ILE A 76 7.36 -0.43 -8.98
CA ILE A 76 5.98 -0.57 -9.43
C ILE A 76 5.92 -0.31 -10.93
N LEU A 77 5.28 -1.21 -11.68
CA LEU A 77 4.95 -1.03 -13.08
C LEU A 77 3.44 -0.76 -13.22
N PHE A 78 3.10 0.40 -13.77
CA PHE A 78 1.72 0.75 -14.12
C PHE A 78 1.44 0.44 -15.59
N VAL A 79 0.33 -0.23 -15.89
CA VAL A 79 -0.10 -0.55 -17.26
C VAL A 79 -1.50 0.01 -17.46
N GLU A 80 -1.59 1.04 -18.28
CA GLU A 80 -2.80 1.83 -18.53
C GLU A 80 -2.61 2.49 -19.89
N ASP A 81 -3.58 2.37 -20.80
CA ASP A 81 -3.47 2.93 -22.15
C ASP A 81 -3.77 4.43 -22.16
N ASP A 82 -4.71 4.89 -21.32
CA ASP A 82 -5.03 6.30 -21.17
C ASP A 82 -3.85 7.06 -20.55
N GLU A 83 -3.29 8.00 -21.32
CA GLU A 83 -2.12 8.78 -20.92
C GLU A 83 -2.38 9.65 -19.68
N THR A 84 -3.60 10.19 -19.54
CA THR A 84 -3.98 11.05 -18.43
C THR A 84 -4.08 10.26 -17.13
N LEU A 85 -4.75 9.10 -17.16
CA LEU A 85 -4.85 8.20 -16.01
C LEU A 85 -3.47 7.65 -15.64
N ARG A 86 -2.66 7.26 -16.62
CA ARG A 86 -1.28 6.80 -16.38
C ARG A 86 -0.44 7.88 -15.71
N ALA A 87 -0.51 9.13 -16.18
CA ALA A 87 0.18 10.26 -15.55
C ALA A 87 -0.31 10.52 -14.12
N LEU A 88 -1.61 10.40 -13.88
CA LEU A 88 -2.23 10.57 -12.56
C LEU A 88 -1.75 9.49 -11.56
N TYR A 89 -1.70 8.22 -11.97
CA TYR A 89 -1.13 7.14 -11.16
C TYR A 89 0.31 7.44 -10.74
N LEU A 90 1.15 7.83 -11.71
CA LEU A 90 2.55 8.16 -11.44
C LEU A 90 2.71 9.37 -10.53
N ALA A 91 1.91 10.41 -10.73
CA ALA A 91 1.93 11.61 -9.89
C ALA A 91 1.56 11.27 -8.44
N GLN A 92 0.49 10.51 -8.22
CA GLN A 92 0.06 10.12 -6.88
C GLN A 92 1.10 9.21 -6.20
N ALA A 93 1.66 8.24 -6.93
CA ALA A 93 2.62 7.30 -6.39
C ALA A 93 3.96 7.96 -5.99
N ARG A 94 4.36 9.05 -6.66
CA ARG A 94 5.54 9.85 -6.29
C ARG A 94 5.41 10.54 -4.94
N LEU A 95 4.18 10.80 -4.47
CA LEU A 95 3.92 11.43 -3.18
C LEU A 95 4.03 10.44 -2.00
N TRP A 96 4.13 9.14 -2.27
CA TRP A 96 4.17 8.12 -1.22
C TRP A 96 5.51 8.13 -0.47
N SER A 97 5.44 8.00 0.85
CA SER A 97 6.62 8.00 1.74
C SER A 97 7.65 6.92 1.40
N MET A 98 7.22 5.80 0.81
CA MET A 98 8.11 4.70 0.42
C MET A 98 8.97 5.00 -0.82
N LYS A 99 8.66 6.08 -1.56
CA LYS A 99 9.39 6.54 -2.76
C LYS A 99 9.75 5.40 -3.72
N PRO A 100 8.74 4.67 -4.24
CA PRO A 100 9.00 3.55 -5.13
C PRO A 100 9.66 4.01 -6.43
N ARG A 101 10.45 3.13 -7.05
CA ARG A 101 10.82 3.31 -8.46
C ARG A 101 9.59 3.04 -9.32
N LEU A 102 9.28 3.96 -10.22
CA LEU A 102 8.07 3.87 -11.03
C LEU A 102 8.44 3.65 -12.49
N ARG A 103 7.82 2.64 -13.09
CA ARG A 103 7.77 2.42 -14.53
C ARG A 103 6.33 2.44 -15.00
N SER A 104 6.15 2.67 -16.30
CA SER A 104 4.82 2.63 -16.91
C SER A 104 4.88 2.05 -18.31
N ALA A 105 3.83 1.34 -18.69
CA ALA A 105 3.60 0.82 -20.03
C ALA A 105 2.23 1.26 -20.53
N ARG A 106 2.10 1.40 -21.84
CA ARG A 106 0.85 1.84 -22.49
C ARG A 106 -0.07 0.70 -22.92
N ASN A 107 0.39 -0.53 -22.82
CA ASN A 107 -0.35 -1.75 -23.12
C ASN A 107 0.39 -2.95 -22.54
N GLY A 108 -0.25 -4.12 -22.55
CA GLY A 108 0.38 -5.32 -21.99
C GLY A 108 1.60 -5.82 -22.76
N TYR A 109 1.77 -5.52 -24.05
CA TYR A 109 2.94 -5.97 -24.82
C TYR A 109 4.20 -5.24 -24.33
N ASP A 110 4.11 -3.91 -24.26
CA ASP A 110 5.15 -3.05 -23.69
C ASP A 110 5.45 -3.47 -22.23
N ALA A 111 4.43 -3.78 -21.44
CA ALA A 111 4.61 -4.30 -20.09
C ALA A 111 5.39 -5.63 -20.07
N LEU A 112 5.03 -6.61 -20.92
CA LEU A 112 5.74 -7.89 -21.00
C LEU A 112 7.20 -7.72 -21.43
N VAL A 113 7.48 -6.85 -22.41
CA VAL A 113 8.86 -6.54 -22.83
C VAL A 113 9.65 -5.93 -21.67
N GLN A 114 9.07 -4.95 -20.97
CA GLN A 114 9.70 -4.31 -19.80
C GLN A 114 9.93 -5.30 -18.65
N MET A 115 8.99 -6.22 -18.40
CA MET A 115 9.11 -7.26 -17.38
C MET A 115 10.14 -8.32 -17.73
N GLY A 116 10.32 -8.63 -19.02
CA GLY A 116 11.38 -9.52 -19.50
C GLY A 116 12.79 -8.97 -19.26
N GLN A 117 12.96 -7.65 -19.26
CA GLN A 117 14.23 -7.00 -18.94
C GLN A 117 14.46 -6.85 -17.43
N HIS A 118 13.41 -6.49 -16.69
CA HIS A 118 13.47 -6.31 -15.25
C HIS A 118 12.09 -6.57 -14.64
N VAL A 119 12.02 -7.46 -13.65
CA VAL A 119 10.76 -7.82 -13.00
C VAL A 119 10.43 -6.79 -11.89
N PRO A 120 9.28 -6.11 -11.94
CA PRO A 120 8.87 -5.19 -10.87
C PRO A 120 8.40 -5.98 -9.64
N ASP A 121 8.32 -5.34 -8.48
CA ASP A 121 7.77 -5.98 -7.28
C ASP A 121 6.24 -5.97 -7.29
N LEU A 122 5.64 -4.97 -7.94
CA LEU A 122 4.20 -4.81 -8.08
C LEU A 122 3.84 -4.38 -9.51
N LEU A 123 2.96 -5.15 -10.14
CA LEU A 123 2.26 -4.79 -11.36
C LEU A 123 0.89 -4.23 -11.00
N ILE A 124 0.57 -3.03 -11.50
CA ILE A 124 -0.77 -2.44 -11.44
C ILE A 124 -1.26 -2.28 -12.87
N THR A 125 -2.33 -2.97 -13.25
CA THR A 125 -2.80 -3.00 -14.64
C THR A 125 -4.30 -2.75 -14.76
N ASP A 126 -4.72 -2.04 -15.80
CA ASP A 126 -6.08 -2.16 -16.32
C ASP A 126 -6.22 -3.45 -17.14
N LEU A 127 -7.46 -3.90 -17.28
CA LEU A 127 -7.89 -4.95 -18.20
C LEU A 127 -8.50 -4.37 -19.47
N HIS A 128 -9.14 -3.20 -19.38
CA HIS A 128 -9.81 -2.57 -20.52
C HIS A 128 -8.83 -1.71 -21.30
N MET A 129 -8.04 -2.34 -22.17
CA MET A 129 -7.10 -1.65 -23.06
C MET A 129 -7.41 -1.97 -24.54
N PRO A 130 -7.44 -0.99 -25.46
CA PRO A 130 -7.54 -1.23 -26.88
C PRO A 130 -6.27 -1.92 -27.43
N ASN A 131 -6.44 -2.76 -28.45
CA ASN A 131 -5.39 -3.45 -29.23
C ASN A 131 -4.63 -4.62 -28.55
N MET A 132 -4.53 -4.67 -27.21
CA MET A 132 -4.08 -5.89 -26.52
C MET A 132 -4.73 -6.01 -25.15
N ASP A 133 -5.34 -7.17 -24.92
CA ASP A 133 -6.21 -7.42 -23.78
C ASP A 133 -5.38 -7.63 -22.49
N GLY A 134 -5.64 -6.84 -21.44
CA GLY A 134 -5.01 -7.03 -20.14
C GLY A 134 -5.25 -8.45 -19.59
N PHE A 135 -6.34 -9.11 -20.00
CA PHE A 135 -6.56 -10.53 -19.70
C PHE A 135 -5.50 -11.44 -20.34
N GLU A 136 -5.06 -11.18 -21.57
CA GLU A 136 -4.03 -12.00 -22.25
C GLU A 136 -2.66 -11.83 -21.61
N MET A 137 -2.31 -10.60 -21.23
CA MET A 137 -1.11 -10.35 -20.45
C MET A 137 -1.15 -11.18 -19.16
N LEU A 138 -2.21 -11.05 -18.35
CA LEU A 138 -2.34 -11.77 -17.09
C LEU A 138 -2.36 -13.29 -17.27
N HIS A 139 -2.96 -13.80 -18.34
CA HIS A 139 -2.96 -15.22 -18.68
C HIS A 139 -1.56 -15.75 -18.99
N THR A 140 -0.69 -14.90 -19.54
CA THR A 140 0.68 -15.27 -19.91
C THR A 140 1.63 -15.25 -18.72
N LEU A 141 1.44 -14.38 -17.72
CA LEU A 141 2.37 -14.22 -16.59
C LEU A 141 2.73 -15.52 -15.85
N PRO A 142 1.77 -16.44 -15.55
CA PRO A 142 2.08 -17.69 -14.85
C PRO A 142 3.01 -18.63 -15.63
N THR A 143 3.12 -18.49 -16.95
CA THR A 143 3.99 -19.34 -17.79
C THR A 143 5.45 -18.90 -17.75
N ILE A 144 5.74 -17.76 -17.11
CA ILE A 144 7.08 -17.16 -17.02
C ILE A 144 7.58 -17.27 -15.56
N PRO A 145 8.44 -18.25 -15.22
CA PRO A 145 8.85 -18.52 -13.83
C PRO A 145 9.51 -17.33 -13.10
N SER A 146 10.17 -16.44 -13.85
CA SER A 146 10.79 -15.24 -13.28
C SER A 146 9.78 -14.21 -12.76
N LEU A 147 8.52 -14.28 -13.19
CA LEU A 147 7.46 -13.34 -12.81
C LEU A 147 6.61 -13.82 -11.61
N THR A 148 6.85 -15.03 -11.11
CA THR A 148 6.01 -15.66 -10.06
C THR A 148 6.06 -14.93 -8.71
N PHE A 149 7.14 -14.20 -8.41
CA PHE A 149 7.28 -13.46 -7.14
C PHE A 149 6.67 -12.05 -7.16
N MET A 150 6.26 -11.58 -8.33
CA MET A 150 5.66 -10.26 -8.51
C MET A 150 4.23 -10.23 -7.93
N SER A 151 3.89 -9.19 -7.18
CA SER A 151 2.51 -8.94 -6.78
C SER A 151 1.74 -8.32 -7.94
N ILE A 152 0.47 -8.70 -8.12
CA ILE A 152 -0.38 -8.16 -9.19
C ILE A 152 -1.61 -7.52 -8.55
N LEU A 153 -1.96 -6.32 -9.02
CA LEU A 153 -3.17 -5.61 -8.67
C LEU A 153 -3.86 -5.14 -9.95
N VAL A 154 -5.15 -5.44 -10.06
CA VAL A 154 -5.96 -5.01 -11.21
C VAL A 154 -6.79 -3.80 -10.81
N VAL A 155 -6.77 -2.75 -11.64
CA VAL A 155 -7.61 -1.56 -11.47
C VAL A 155 -8.37 -1.33 -12.77
N THR A 156 -9.66 -1.62 -12.78
CA THR A 156 -10.45 -1.66 -14.02
C THR A 156 -11.84 -1.06 -13.87
N GLY A 157 -12.41 -0.58 -14.99
CA GLY A 157 -13.80 -0.15 -15.07
C GLY A 157 -14.80 -1.30 -15.28
N LEU A 158 -14.32 -2.52 -15.54
CA LEU A 158 -15.16 -3.70 -15.71
C LEU A 158 -15.77 -4.16 -14.38
N ASP A 159 -16.91 -4.86 -14.45
CA ASP A 159 -17.53 -5.44 -13.25
C ASP A 159 -16.61 -6.52 -12.64
N PRO A 160 -16.25 -6.41 -11.34
CA PRO A 160 -15.33 -7.36 -10.71
C PRO A 160 -15.82 -8.82 -10.73
N ARG A 161 -17.14 -9.07 -10.78
CA ARG A 161 -17.71 -10.42 -10.86
C ARG A 161 -17.49 -11.01 -12.24
N GLU A 162 -17.70 -10.21 -13.29
CA GLU A 162 -17.44 -10.62 -14.67
C GLU A 162 -15.96 -10.91 -14.89
N VAL A 163 -15.09 -10.04 -14.38
CA VAL A 163 -13.63 -10.22 -14.42
C VAL A 163 -13.22 -11.52 -13.74
N ALA A 164 -13.72 -11.78 -12.52
CA ALA A 164 -13.37 -12.98 -11.76
C ALA A 164 -13.87 -14.28 -12.39
N GLN A 165 -14.90 -14.22 -13.23
CA GLN A 165 -15.44 -15.36 -13.99
C GLN A 165 -14.78 -15.54 -15.36
N HIS A 166 -14.02 -14.55 -15.83
CA HIS A 166 -13.41 -14.59 -17.15
C HIS A 166 -12.36 -15.72 -17.25
N PRO A 167 -12.41 -16.60 -18.27
CA PRO A 167 -11.53 -17.78 -18.36
C PRO A 167 -10.03 -17.47 -18.39
N LYS A 168 -9.66 -16.31 -18.94
CA LYS A 168 -8.26 -15.86 -19.01
C LYS A 168 -7.78 -15.18 -17.73
N PHE A 169 -8.65 -14.91 -16.76
CA PHE A 169 -8.28 -14.21 -15.53
C PHE A 169 -7.72 -15.18 -14.48
N PRO A 170 -6.45 -14.99 -14.02
CA PRO A 170 -5.90 -15.83 -12.97
C PRO A 170 -6.62 -15.60 -11.63
N LYS A 171 -6.97 -16.70 -10.95
CA LYS A 171 -7.63 -16.64 -9.64
C LYS A 171 -6.70 -16.04 -8.58
N GLY A 172 -7.28 -15.32 -7.61
CA GLY A 172 -6.56 -14.79 -6.45
C GLY A 172 -5.88 -13.44 -6.68
N ILE A 173 -5.95 -12.86 -7.88
CA ILE A 173 -5.51 -11.50 -8.14
C ILE A 173 -6.55 -10.51 -7.60
N PRO A 174 -6.17 -9.56 -6.72
CA PRO A 174 -7.10 -8.53 -6.25
C PRO A 174 -7.52 -7.57 -7.37
N ILE A 175 -8.81 -7.22 -7.37
CA ILE A 175 -9.44 -6.32 -8.35
C ILE A 175 -9.97 -5.10 -7.60
N LEU A 176 -9.66 -3.90 -8.10
CA LEU A 176 -10.17 -2.63 -7.63
C LEU A 176 -10.97 -1.95 -8.75
N PRO A 177 -12.17 -1.39 -8.46
CA PRO A 177 -12.98 -0.73 -9.47
C PRO A 177 -12.49 0.69 -9.75
N LYS A 178 -12.72 1.21 -10.96
CA LYS A 178 -12.73 2.66 -11.25
C LYS A 178 -14.08 3.24 -10.76
N PRO A 179 -14.15 4.45 -10.14
CA PRO A 179 -13.12 5.48 -10.04
C PRO A 179 -11.94 5.09 -9.13
N ILE A 180 -10.74 5.56 -9.49
CA ILE A 180 -9.47 5.05 -8.96
C ILE A 180 -9.39 5.17 -7.43
N PRO A 181 -9.30 4.05 -6.68
CA PRO A 181 -9.26 4.07 -5.23
C PRO A 181 -7.80 4.17 -4.74
N PHE A 182 -7.21 5.37 -4.83
CA PHE A 182 -5.79 5.61 -4.54
C PHE A 182 -5.36 5.13 -3.15
N ASP A 183 -6.21 5.26 -2.12
CA ASP A 183 -5.90 4.79 -0.77
C ASP A 183 -5.74 3.27 -0.72
N GLN A 184 -6.60 2.53 -1.42
CA GLN A 184 -6.53 1.06 -1.47
C GLN A 184 -5.31 0.58 -2.27
N ILE A 185 -4.98 1.29 -3.35
CA ILE A 185 -3.76 1.04 -4.13
C ILE A 185 -2.52 1.28 -3.26
N HIS A 186 -2.47 2.39 -2.54
CA HIS A 186 -1.38 2.73 -1.63
C HIS A 186 -1.24 1.69 -0.51
N ASP A 187 -2.34 1.27 0.13
CA ASP A 187 -2.33 0.24 1.16
C ASP A 187 -1.85 -1.11 0.63
N HIS A 188 -2.25 -1.48 -0.60
CA HIS A 188 -1.75 -2.68 -1.25
C HIS A 188 -0.24 -2.59 -1.49
N ALA A 189 0.23 -1.52 -2.13
CA ALA A 189 1.64 -1.28 -2.41
C ALA A 189 2.49 -1.28 -1.13
N ARG A 190 1.99 -0.66 -0.05
CA ARG A 190 2.64 -0.64 1.27
C ARG A 190 2.79 -2.03 1.87
N ARG A 191 1.78 -2.91 1.76
CA ARG A 191 1.89 -4.31 2.22
C ARG A 191 2.95 -5.09 1.43
N CYS A 192 2.98 -4.92 0.11
CA CYS A 192 4.01 -5.54 -0.75
C CYS A 192 5.41 -5.05 -0.38
N TRP A 193 5.58 -3.75 -0.16
CA TRP A 193 6.84 -3.14 0.25
C TRP A 193 7.35 -3.66 1.60
N ILE A 194 6.48 -3.70 2.62
CA ILE A 194 6.82 -4.27 3.93
C ILE A 194 7.25 -5.75 3.79
N SER A 195 6.55 -6.51 2.94
CA SER A 195 6.88 -7.91 2.68
C SER A 195 8.25 -8.07 2.00
N LYS A 196 8.60 -7.18 1.05
CA LYS A 196 9.93 -7.14 0.43
C LYS A 196 11.04 -6.84 1.44
N ILE A 197 10.82 -5.86 2.32
CA ILE A 197 11.81 -5.51 3.36
C ILE A 197 12.07 -6.71 4.27
N ARG A 198 11.01 -7.38 4.75
CA ARG A 198 11.13 -8.55 5.62
C ARG A 198 11.93 -9.69 4.99
N ARG A 199 11.65 -10.02 3.72
CA ARG A 199 12.42 -11.02 2.96
C ARG A 199 13.89 -10.65 2.80
N SER A 200 14.18 -9.36 2.65
CA SER A 200 15.57 -8.88 2.51
C SER A 200 16.33 -8.90 3.83
N SER A 201 15.65 -8.72 4.97
CA SER A 201 16.25 -8.84 6.31
C SER A 201 16.42 -10.27 6.82
N GLU A 202 15.66 -11.23 6.28
CA GLU A 202 15.72 -12.66 6.62
C GLU A 202 16.69 -13.45 5.72
N ALA A 203 17.29 -12.80 4.70
CA ALA A 203 18.30 -13.43 3.86
C ALA A 203 19.55 -13.73 4.70
N PRO A 204 20.02 -15.00 4.75
CA PRO A 204 21.20 -15.33 5.52
C PRO A 204 22.42 -14.54 5.03
N LEU A 205 23.13 -13.93 5.97
CA LEU A 205 24.48 -13.37 5.81
C LEU A 205 25.43 -14.50 5.36
N ASN A 206 25.42 -14.87 4.08
CA ASN A 206 26.36 -15.82 3.51
C ASN A 206 26.58 -15.50 2.04
N LEU A 207 27.63 -14.72 1.77
CA LEU A 207 28.74 -15.05 0.84
C LEU A 207 29.54 -13.76 0.58
N VAL A 208 30.45 -13.45 1.50
CA VAL A 208 31.73 -12.85 1.13
C VAL A 208 32.74 -13.99 1.23
N ARG A 209 33.15 -14.52 0.08
CA ARG A 209 34.40 -15.25 -0.06
C ARG A 209 35.50 -14.25 -0.33
#